data_AF-A0A7J4NF44-F1
#
_entry.id   AF-A0A7J4NF44-F1
#
_cell.length_a   1.000
_cell.length_b   1.000
_cell.length_c   1.000
_cell.angle_alpha   90.00
_cell.angle_beta   90.00
_cell.angle_gamma   90.00
#
_symmetry.space_group_name_H-M   'P 1'
#
loop_
_entity.id
_entity.type
_entity.pdbx_description
1 polymer ?
#
loop_
_entity_poly.entity_id
_entity_poly.type
_entity_poly.pdbx_seq_one_letter_code
_entity_poly.pdbx_strand_id
1 'polypeptide(L)'
;MDAYDELLFNLKDIEMVGQIGGLLGWDQEVLMPPKAAAIRAEQLAWISKTGHEKITHPRIGELLEELEARNDLDDIQAANIRLARDSYDKATKLPTEFVSELAKHRSKSQFSWIEARAKDDFSIFRDDLAKMVDFARQKADYLGYDELRYDALLDLYESGLTVSR
;
A
#
# COMPACT_ATOMS: atom_id res chain seq x y z
N MET A 1 5.45 5.70 28.08
CA MET A 1 4.31 5.07 27.39
C MET A 1 4.65 3.59 27.31
N ASP A 2 3.71 2.69 27.60
CA ASP A 2 3.97 1.26 27.41
C ASP A 2 4.24 0.98 25.92
N ALA A 3 5.03 -0.05 25.59
CA ALA A 3 5.39 -0.36 24.20
C ALA A 3 4.14 -0.64 23.34
N TYR A 4 3.12 -1.27 23.91
CA TYR A 4 1.87 -1.53 23.19
C TYR A 4 1.10 -0.23 22.91
N ASP A 5 1.05 0.68 23.88
CA ASP A 5 0.43 2.00 23.70
C ASP A 5 1.17 2.82 22.63
N GLU A 6 2.50 2.74 22.60
CA GLU A 6 3.34 3.40 21.59
C GLU A 6 3.08 2.81 20.19
N LEU A 7 2.99 1.48 20.08
CA LEU A 7 2.63 0.82 18.82
C LEU A 7 1.25 1.29 18.33
N LEU A 8 0.23 1.26 19.19
CA LEU A 8 -1.12 1.71 18.83
C LEU A 8 -1.16 3.19 18.41
N PHE A 9 -0.39 4.04 19.09
CA PHE A 9 -0.26 5.44 18.71
C PHE A 9 0.30 5.60 17.29
N ASN A 10 1.37 4.87 16.97
CA ASN A 10 1.99 4.91 15.64
C ASN A 10 1.06 4.33 14.56
N LEU A 11 0.41 3.19 14.82
CA LEU A 11 -0.53 2.58 13.88
C LEU A 11 -1.71 3.50 13.57
N LYS A 12 -2.21 4.24 14.57
CA LYS A 12 -3.25 5.25 14.37
C LYS A 12 -2.79 6.40 13.46
N ASP A 13 -1.55 6.85 13.60
CA ASP A 13 -0.98 7.90 12.74
C ASP A 13 -0.79 7.41 11.30
N ILE A 14 -0.33 6.18 11.10
CA ILE A 14 -0.25 5.53 9.77
C ILE A 14 -1.63 5.45 9.13
N GLU A 15 -2.63 4.99 9.88
CA GLU A 15 -4.01 4.89 9.41
C GLU A 15 -4.60 6.26 9.06
N MET A 16 -4.28 7.31 9.83
CA MET A 16 -4.71 8.69 9.52
C MET A 16 -4.21 9.14 8.14
N VAL A 17 -2.95 8.86 7.81
CA VAL A 17 -2.38 9.16 6.48
C VAL A 17 -3.12 8.38 5.40
N GLY A 18 -3.43 7.10 5.65
CA GLY A 18 -4.23 6.25 4.75
C GLY A 18 -5.62 6.81 4.49
N GLN A 19 -6.32 7.27 5.53
CA GLN A 19 -7.66 7.86 5.44
C GLN A 19 -7.67 9.16 4.62
N ILE A 20 -6.66 10.01 4.80
CA ILE A 20 -6.48 11.22 3.98
C ILE A 20 -6.27 10.82 2.51
N GLY A 21 -5.44 9.81 2.25
CA GLY A 21 -5.24 9.25 0.92
C GLY A 21 -6.54 8.73 0.29
N GLY A 22 -7.37 8.03 1.08
CA GLY A 22 -8.69 7.56 0.66
C GLY A 22 -9.62 8.70 0.26
N LEU A 23 -9.65 9.78 1.04
CA LEU A 23 -10.45 10.97 0.72
C LEU A 23 -9.97 11.65 -0.57
N LEU A 24 -8.66 11.77 -0.77
CA LEU A 24 -8.09 12.32 -2.02
C LEU A 24 -8.40 11.45 -3.24
N GLY A 25 -8.41 10.13 -3.07
CA GLY A 25 -8.82 9.19 -4.11
C GLY A 25 -10.30 9.32 -4.45
N TRP A 26 -11.19 9.41 -3.46
CA TRP A 26 -12.61 9.66 -3.69
C TRP A 26 -12.84 10.99 -4.42
N ASP A 27 -12.19 12.07 -3.99
CA ASP A 27 -12.32 13.37 -4.63
C ASP A 27 -11.86 13.31 -6.09
N GLN A 28 -10.77 12.56 -6.38
CA GLN A 28 -10.23 12.39 -7.73
C GLN A 28 -11.28 11.81 -8.70
N GLU A 29 -12.10 10.86 -8.22
CA GLU A 29 -13.11 10.18 -9.04
C GLU A 29 -14.43 10.96 -9.14
N VAL A 30 -14.76 11.80 -8.15
CA VAL A 30 -16.12 12.33 -8.01
C VAL A 30 -16.22 13.84 -8.27
N LEU A 31 -15.29 14.65 -7.74
CA LEU A 31 -15.43 16.11 -7.71
C LEU A 31 -14.28 16.85 -8.43
N MET A 32 -13.10 16.25 -8.47
CA MET A 32 -11.88 16.91 -8.90
C MET A 32 -11.97 17.37 -10.37
N PRO A 33 -11.67 18.64 -10.70
CA PRO A 33 -11.65 19.09 -12.09
C PRO A 33 -10.48 18.45 -12.86
N PRO A 34 -10.63 18.13 -14.16
CA PRO A 34 -9.58 17.44 -14.94
C PRO A 34 -8.21 18.14 -14.94
N LYS A 35 -8.19 19.48 -14.84
CA LYS A 35 -6.95 20.27 -14.82
C LYS A 35 -6.12 20.09 -13.54
N ALA A 36 -6.70 19.50 -12.48
CA ALA A 36 -5.99 19.22 -11.23
C ALA A 36 -5.27 17.86 -11.22
N ALA A 37 -5.32 17.09 -12.32
CA ALA A 37 -4.71 15.76 -12.42
C ALA A 37 -3.23 15.71 -11.99
N ALA A 38 -2.42 16.68 -12.43
CA ALA A 38 -0.99 16.71 -12.12
C ALA A 38 -0.73 16.88 -10.61
N ILE A 39 -1.36 17.87 -9.98
CA ILE A 39 -1.18 18.11 -8.55
C ILE A 39 -1.79 16.98 -7.69
N ARG A 40 -2.89 16.36 -8.13
CA ARG A 40 -3.45 15.18 -7.44
C ARG A 40 -2.50 13.99 -7.47
N ALA A 41 -1.86 13.74 -8.60
CA ALA A 41 -0.85 12.68 -8.70
C ALA A 41 0.33 12.93 -7.74
N GLU A 42 0.78 14.19 -7.61
CA GLU A 42 1.83 14.56 -6.65
C GLU A 42 1.37 14.39 -5.18
N GLN A 43 0.15 14.81 -4.84
CA GLN A 43 -0.43 14.64 -3.51
C GLN A 43 -0.51 13.16 -3.10
N LEU A 44 -1.04 12.30 -3.99
CA LEU A 44 -1.16 10.88 -3.72
C LEU A 44 0.20 10.17 -3.64
N ALA A 45 1.16 10.57 -4.47
CA ALA A 45 2.53 10.07 -4.39
C ALA A 45 3.20 10.44 -3.06
N TRP A 46 2.99 11.68 -2.60
CA TRP A 46 3.51 12.16 -1.31
C TRP A 46 2.84 11.48 -0.11
N ILE A 47 1.51 11.32 -0.13
CA ILE A 47 0.78 10.59 0.92
C ILE A 47 1.23 9.13 0.98
N SER A 48 1.36 8.46 -0.16
CA SER A 48 1.83 7.08 -0.23
C SER A 48 3.26 6.93 0.30
N LYS A 49 4.16 7.86 -0.06
CA LYS A 49 5.53 7.89 0.46
C LYS A 49 5.55 8.11 1.98
N THR A 50 4.83 9.12 2.46
CA THR A 50 4.76 9.46 3.90
C THR A 50 4.21 8.30 4.72
N GLY A 51 3.14 7.65 4.25
CA GLY A 51 2.57 6.47 4.91
C GLY A 51 3.56 5.30 4.94
N HIS A 52 4.27 5.07 3.82
CA HIS A 52 5.28 4.03 3.70
C HIS A 52 6.47 4.24 4.65
N GLU A 53 7.00 5.46 4.71
CA GLU A 53 8.10 5.80 5.61
C GLU A 53 7.72 5.61 7.10
N LYS A 54 6.45 5.87 7.46
CA LYS A 54 5.95 5.65 8.82
C LYS A 54 5.83 4.18 9.17
N ILE A 55 5.21 3.37 8.31
CA ILE A 55 5.06 1.94 8.57
C ILE A 55 6.40 1.21 8.54
N THR A 56 7.35 1.62 7.70
CA THR A 56 8.69 1.00 7.61
C THR A 56 9.70 1.56 8.60
N HIS A 57 9.29 2.50 9.46
CA HIS A 57 10.20 3.09 10.44
C HIS A 57 10.78 2.02 11.38
N PRO A 58 12.12 1.98 11.63
CA PRO A 58 12.75 0.92 12.43
C PRO A 58 12.14 0.74 13.82
N ARG A 59 11.69 1.84 14.44
CA ARG A 59 11.01 1.81 15.75
C ARG A 59 9.77 0.89 15.77
N ILE A 60 9.04 0.76 14.66
CA ILE A 60 7.90 -0.17 14.59
C ILE A 60 8.39 -1.61 14.73
N GLY A 61 9.47 -1.98 14.04
CA GLY A 61 10.09 -3.29 14.16
C GLY A 61 10.59 -3.58 15.57
N GLU A 62 11.27 -2.62 16.20
CA GLU A 62 11.73 -2.73 17.59
C GLU A 62 10.58 -2.95 18.58
N LEU A 63 9.48 -2.20 18.44
CA LEU A 63 8.29 -2.34 19.28
C LEU A 63 7.65 -3.72 19.09
N LEU A 64 7.55 -4.20 17.86
CA LEU A 64 7.00 -5.52 17.56
C LEU A 64 7.87 -6.63 18.17
N GLU A 65 9.19 -6.55 18.04
CA GLU A 65 10.13 -7.52 18.66
C GLU A 65 10.01 -7.54 20.20
N GLU A 66 9.92 -6.37 20.83
CA GLU A 66 9.73 -6.26 22.29
C GLU A 66 8.42 -6.91 22.74
N LEU A 67 7.33 -6.62 22.01
CA LEU A 67 6.00 -7.12 22.35
C LEU A 67 5.85 -8.62 22.07
N GLU A 68 6.46 -9.14 21.00
CA GLU A 68 6.45 -10.58 20.67
C GLU A 68 7.18 -11.42 21.72
N ALA A 69 8.09 -10.82 22.50
CA ALA A 69 8.78 -11.49 23.61
C ALA A 69 7.98 -11.51 24.93
N ARG A 70 6.84 -10.80 25.01
CA ARG A 70 6.00 -10.74 26.20
C ARG A 70 5.08 -11.97 26.33
N ASN A 71 4.82 -12.38 27.57
CA ASN A 71 3.93 -13.50 27.91
C ASN A 71 2.66 -13.05 28.65
N ASP A 72 2.44 -11.74 28.79
CA ASP A 72 1.35 -11.11 29.54
C ASP A 72 0.34 -10.38 28.63
N LEU A 73 0.38 -10.64 27.32
CA LEU A 73 -0.53 -10.08 26.34
C LEU A 73 -1.87 -10.81 26.35
N ASP A 74 -2.97 -10.05 26.26
CA ASP A 74 -4.28 -10.63 25.99
C ASP A 74 -4.46 -11.03 24.51
N ASP A 75 -5.53 -11.76 24.20
CA ASP A 75 -5.82 -12.26 22.85
C ASP A 75 -5.96 -11.15 21.80
N ILE A 76 -6.47 -9.97 22.18
CA ILE A 76 -6.66 -8.82 21.29
C ILE A 76 -5.31 -8.17 21.01
N GLN A 77 -4.49 -7.97 22.04
CA GLN A 77 -3.15 -7.42 21.91
C GLN A 77 -2.29 -8.32 21.01
N ALA A 78 -2.31 -9.64 21.26
CA ALA A 78 -1.59 -10.62 20.46
C ALA A 78 -2.04 -10.62 18.98
N ALA A 79 -3.35 -10.49 18.73
CA ALA A 79 -3.88 -10.37 17.37
C ALA A 79 -3.43 -9.08 16.67
N ASN A 80 -3.47 -7.95 17.37
CA ASN A 80 -3.01 -6.67 16.83
C ASN A 80 -1.52 -6.72 16.46
N ILE A 81 -0.68 -7.29 17.31
CA ILE A 81 0.76 -7.45 17.07
C ILE A 81 0.99 -8.33 15.83
N ARG A 82 0.30 -9.47 15.71
CA ARG A 82 0.41 -10.36 14.55
C ARG A 82 0.06 -9.65 13.23
N LEU A 83 -1.02 -8.87 13.22
CA LEU A 83 -1.45 -8.13 12.02
C LEU A 83 -0.49 -6.96 11.68
N ALA A 84 0.00 -6.28 12.71
CA ALA A 84 0.98 -5.21 12.55
C ALA A 84 2.34 -5.74 12.04
N ARG A 85 2.78 -6.91 12.53
CA ARG A 85 3.96 -7.64 12.04
C ARG A 85 3.83 -8.00 10.57
N ASP A 86 2.75 -8.64 10.16
CA ASP A 86 2.52 -8.98 8.75
C ASP A 86 2.56 -7.73 7.85
N SER A 87 1.91 -6.65 8.30
CA SER A 87 1.91 -5.38 7.58
C SER A 87 3.31 -4.75 7.50
N TYR A 88 4.07 -4.77 8.58
CA TYR A 88 5.45 -4.25 8.66
C TYR A 88 6.39 -5.03 7.74
N ASP A 89 6.35 -6.36 7.81
CA ASP A 89 7.23 -7.23 7.02
C ASP A 89 6.94 -7.09 5.52
N LYS A 90 5.67 -7.02 5.12
CA LYS A 90 5.28 -6.76 3.72
C LYS A 90 5.71 -5.37 3.25
N ALA A 91 5.55 -4.36 4.09
CA ALA A 91 5.92 -2.99 3.73
C ALA A 91 7.44 -2.83 3.60
N THR A 92 8.23 -3.36 4.53
CA THR A 92 9.70 -3.21 4.53
C THR A 92 10.38 -3.89 3.34
N LYS A 93 9.74 -4.89 2.73
CA LYS A 93 10.20 -5.50 1.47
C LYS A 93 10.11 -4.58 0.25
N LEU A 94 9.28 -3.53 0.30
CA LEU A 94 9.05 -2.61 -0.82
C LEU A 94 9.92 -1.35 -0.68
N PRO A 95 10.77 -1.02 -1.67
CA PRO A 95 11.50 0.25 -1.65
C PRO A 95 10.57 1.47 -1.66
N THR A 96 10.88 2.49 -0.88
CA THR A 96 10.07 3.73 -0.77
C THR A 96 9.86 4.41 -2.12
N GLU A 97 10.90 4.52 -2.93
CA GLU A 97 10.84 5.10 -4.27
C GLU A 97 9.89 4.30 -5.19
N PHE A 98 9.90 2.97 -5.09
CA PHE A 98 8.98 2.12 -5.85
C PHE A 98 7.52 2.39 -5.48
N VAL A 99 7.23 2.49 -4.19
CA VAL A 99 5.87 2.79 -3.69
C VAL A 99 5.39 4.16 -4.19
N SER A 100 6.25 5.17 -4.13
CA SER A 100 5.92 6.52 -4.60
C SER A 100 5.66 6.56 -6.12
N GLU A 101 6.53 5.93 -6.92
CA GLU A 101 6.39 5.88 -8.38
C GLU A 101 5.16 5.08 -8.83
N LEU A 102 4.86 3.97 -8.15
CA LEU A 102 3.63 3.20 -8.38
C LEU A 102 2.39 4.06 -8.10
N ALA A 103 2.34 4.77 -6.96
CA ALA A 103 1.22 5.63 -6.60
C ALA A 103 1.01 6.76 -7.62
N LYS A 104 2.10 7.42 -8.02
CA LYS A 104 2.09 8.48 -9.04
C LYS A 104 1.57 7.96 -10.38
N HIS A 105 2.09 6.83 -10.85
CA HIS A 105 1.67 6.24 -12.13
C HIS A 105 0.22 5.78 -12.07
N ARG A 106 -0.22 5.14 -10.97
CA ARG A 106 -1.62 4.74 -10.77
C ARG A 106 -2.55 5.95 -10.90
N SER A 107 -2.29 7.04 -10.17
CA SER A 107 -3.12 8.24 -10.24
C SER A 107 -3.16 8.84 -11.65
N LYS A 108 -2.01 8.92 -12.35
CA LYS A 108 -1.94 9.39 -13.74
C LYS A 108 -2.73 8.49 -14.69
N SER A 109 -2.54 7.17 -14.60
CA SER A 109 -3.12 6.18 -15.50
C SER A 109 -4.66 6.13 -15.40
N GLN A 110 -5.23 6.48 -14.25
CA GLN A 110 -6.66 6.57 -14.05
C GLN A 110 -7.33 7.51 -15.06
N PHE A 111 -6.70 8.65 -15.39
CA PHE A 111 -7.23 9.59 -16.37
C PHE A 111 -7.27 8.99 -17.78
N SER A 112 -6.17 8.33 -18.18
CA SER A 112 -6.11 7.64 -19.49
C SER A 112 -7.14 6.51 -19.58
N TRP A 113 -7.41 5.80 -18.48
CA TRP A 113 -8.43 4.76 -18.43
C TRP A 113 -9.85 5.33 -18.56
N ILE A 114 -10.16 6.43 -17.86
CA ILE A 114 -11.46 7.12 -17.98
C ILE A 114 -11.69 7.57 -19.43
N GLU A 115 -10.68 8.17 -20.05
CA GLU A 115 -10.74 8.63 -21.44
C GLU A 115 -10.90 7.46 -22.42
N ALA A 116 -10.06 6.43 -22.28
CA ALA A 116 -10.11 5.21 -23.09
C ALA A 116 -11.49 4.56 -23.04
N ARG A 117 -12.06 4.42 -21.83
CA ARG A 117 -13.38 3.83 -21.63
C ARG A 117 -14.49 4.69 -22.25
N ALA A 118 -14.43 6.01 -22.10
CA ALA A 118 -15.42 6.91 -22.68
C ALA A 118 -15.41 6.91 -24.21
N LYS A 119 -14.22 6.73 -24.81
CA LYS A 119 -14.02 6.69 -26.26
C LYS A 119 -14.10 5.29 -26.88
N ASP A 120 -14.21 4.26 -26.04
CA ASP A 120 -14.07 2.86 -26.44
C ASP A 120 -12.75 2.59 -27.21
N ASP A 121 -11.66 3.21 -26.76
CA ASP A 121 -10.35 3.18 -27.42
C ASP A 121 -9.26 2.69 -26.47
N PHE A 122 -8.97 1.38 -26.55
CA PHE A 122 -7.92 0.75 -25.75
C PHE A 122 -6.53 1.34 -26.00
N SER A 123 -6.26 1.91 -27.19
CA SER A 123 -4.93 2.42 -27.52
C SER A 123 -4.47 3.55 -26.61
N ILE A 124 -5.41 4.29 -26.02
CA ILE A 124 -5.18 5.36 -25.04
C ILE A 124 -4.61 4.82 -23.72
N PHE A 125 -5.06 3.63 -23.28
CA PHE A 125 -4.67 3.03 -21.99
C PHE A 125 -3.58 1.97 -22.10
N ARG A 126 -3.35 1.40 -23.30
CA ARG A 126 -2.47 0.25 -23.52
C ARG A 126 -1.11 0.38 -22.83
N ASP A 127 -0.43 1.50 -23.02
CA ASP A 127 0.95 1.67 -22.54
C ASP A 127 0.98 1.90 -21.01
N ASP A 128 -0.04 2.59 -20.48
CA ASP A 128 -0.20 2.76 -19.03
C ASP A 128 -0.54 1.44 -18.33
N LEU A 129 -1.35 0.57 -18.96
CA LEU A 129 -1.64 -0.78 -18.49
C LEU A 129 -0.39 -1.67 -18.51
N ALA A 130 0.39 -1.63 -19.59
CA ALA A 130 1.63 -2.41 -19.69
C ALA A 130 2.57 -2.06 -18.54
N LYS A 131 2.74 -0.77 -18.25
CA LYS A 131 3.56 -0.31 -17.12
C LYS A 131 2.96 -0.71 -15.76
N MET A 132 1.63 -0.70 -15.59
CA MET A 132 0.98 -1.21 -14.38
C MET A 132 1.22 -2.71 -14.16
N VAL A 133 1.21 -3.52 -15.23
CA VAL A 133 1.54 -4.95 -15.15
C VAL A 133 3.00 -5.16 -14.75
N ASP A 134 3.93 -4.35 -15.28
CA ASP A 134 5.32 -4.43 -14.88
C ASP A 134 5.54 -4.03 -13.42
N PHE A 135 4.83 -3.02 -12.93
CA PHE A 135 4.83 -2.72 -11.50
C PHE A 135 4.26 -3.85 -10.66
N ALA A 136 3.18 -4.51 -11.09
CA ALA A 136 2.62 -5.64 -10.36
C ALA A 136 3.61 -6.81 -10.26
N ARG A 137 4.35 -7.09 -11.34
CA ARG A 137 5.42 -8.10 -11.35
C ARG A 137 6.58 -7.74 -10.43
N GLN A 138 7.04 -6.49 -10.49
CA GLN A 138 8.10 -5.99 -9.59
C GLN A 138 7.65 -6.06 -8.13
N LYS A 139 6.40 -5.69 -7.83
CA LYS A 139 5.83 -5.78 -6.48
C LYS A 139 5.86 -7.21 -5.97
N ALA A 140 5.44 -8.18 -6.79
CA ALA A 140 5.51 -9.60 -6.44
C ALA A 140 6.95 -10.05 -6.17
N ASP A 141 7.90 -9.64 -7.01
CA ASP A 141 9.32 -9.98 -6.86
C ASP A 141 9.92 -9.38 -5.57
N TYR A 142 9.50 -8.18 -5.17
CA TYR A 142 9.90 -7.62 -3.86
C TYR A 142 9.28 -8.36 -2.67
N LEU A 143 7.99 -8.70 -2.74
CA LEU A 143 7.29 -9.39 -1.66
C LEU A 143 7.81 -10.81 -1.43
N GLY A 144 8.26 -11.45 -2.52
CA GLY A 144 8.67 -12.86 -2.52
C GLY A 144 7.46 -13.80 -2.59
N TYR A 145 7.68 -14.97 -3.16
CA TYR A 145 6.70 -16.04 -3.36
C TYR A 145 7.42 -17.37 -3.44
N ASP A 146 6.70 -18.45 -3.11
CA ASP A 146 7.24 -19.81 -3.18
C ASP A 146 7.15 -20.38 -4.60
N GLU A 147 5.96 -20.35 -5.20
CA GLU A 147 5.71 -20.96 -6.52
C GLU A 147 5.49 -19.90 -7.61
N LEU A 148 4.46 -19.06 -7.48
CA LEU A 148 4.06 -18.11 -8.51
C LEU A 148 4.06 -16.68 -7.99
N ARG A 149 4.51 -15.73 -8.84
CA ARG A 149 4.39 -14.29 -8.59
C ARG A 149 3.00 -13.86 -8.14
N TYR A 150 1.98 -14.50 -8.70
CA TYR A 150 0.60 -14.13 -8.40
C TYR A 150 0.18 -14.50 -6.99
N ASP A 151 0.80 -15.50 -6.35
CA ASP A 151 0.55 -15.86 -4.94
C ASP A 151 0.90 -14.69 -4.01
N ALA A 152 2.05 -14.05 -4.24
CA ALA A 152 2.45 -12.85 -3.50
C ALA A 152 1.44 -11.71 -3.67
N LEU A 153 0.76 -11.62 -4.81
CA LEU A 153 -0.25 -10.59 -5.06
C LEU A 153 -1.61 -10.96 -4.45
N LEU A 154 -1.96 -12.24 -4.42
CA LEU A 154 -3.19 -12.74 -3.79
C LEU A 154 -3.13 -12.59 -2.28
N ASP A 155 -2.00 -12.89 -1.65
CA ASP A 155 -1.78 -12.77 -0.21
C ASP A 155 -1.95 -11.33 0.33
N LEU A 156 -1.81 -10.32 -0.54
CA LEU A 156 -2.10 -8.93 -0.18
C LEU A 156 -3.59 -8.65 0.03
N TYR A 157 -4.46 -9.44 -0.59
CA TYR A 157 -5.91 -9.27 -0.54
C TYR A 157 -6.60 -10.30 0.35
N GLU A 158 -6.02 -11.51 0.45
CA GLU A 158 -6.50 -12.58 1.31
C GLU A 158 -5.30 -13.34 1.87
N SER A 159 -5.04 -13.22 3.18
CA SER A 159 -3.83 -13.77 3.80
C SER A 159 -3.76 -15.29 3.65
N GLY A 160 -2.64 -15.78 3.11
CA GLY A 160 -2.37 -17.19 2.83
C GLY A 160 -2.97 -17.70 1.52
N LEU A 161 -3.68 -16.88 0.75
CA LEU A 161 -4.28 -17.32 -0.52
C LEU A 161 -3.22 -17.56 -1.58
N THR A 162 -3.30 -18.72 -2.22
CA THR A 162 -2.45 -19.09 -3.36
C THR A 162 -3.30 -19.48 -4.56
N VAL A 163 -2.66 -19.60 -5.73
CA VAL A 163 -3.27 -20.10 -6.97
C VAL A 163 -3.60 -21.59 -6.88
N SER A 164 -2.86 -22.34 -6.07
CA SER A 164 -3.07 -23.77 -5.89
C SER A 164 -4.47 -24.06 -5.32
N ARG A 165 -5.04 -25.21 -5.72
CA ARG A 165 -6.40 -25.62 -5.36
C ARG A 165 -6.41 -26.58 -4.18
#